data_AF-A0A1M7YJM8-F1
#
_entry.id   AF-A0A1M7YJM8-F1
#
_cell.length_a   1.000
_cell.length_b   1.000
_cell.length_c   1.000
_cell.angle_alpha   90.00
_cell.angle_beta   90.00
_cell.angle_gamma   90.00
#
_symmetry.space_group_name_H-M   'P 1'
#
loop_
_entity.id
_entity.type
_entity.pdbx_description
1 polymer ?
#
loop_
_entity_poly.entity_id
_entity_poly.type
_entity_poly.pdbx_seq_one_letter_code
_entity_poly.pdbx_strand_id
1 'polypeptide(L)'
;MGEVVGTLVVRFGESVASVSGDIVAEWDDTLNVESSGEVKSRFVPGDEAWLLIHADPGLQIVRVAATHGSVNASGQVVQQRSQDIGFGGVDDGQDLRYLPAASIVGQWLGRVGVGLQIAGRRLTVQDGFPCLLRASYPVRFRRYRLQTPAMTLNTDETYPLLVYIYYTEAGA
;
A
#
# COMPACT_ATOMS: atom_id res chain seq x y z
N MET A 1 -21.87 -19.64 -0.37
CA MET A 1 -22.34 -18.43 0.33
C MET A 1 -21.96 -17.26 -0.56
N GLY A 2 -22.82 -16.25 -0.74
CA GLY A 2 -22.49 -15.08 -1.57
C GLY A 2 -21.36 -14.25 -0.98
N GLU A 3 -20.66 -13.49 -1.81
CA GLU A 3 -19.43 -12.77 -1.46
C GLU A 3 -19.51 -11.28 -1.82
N VAL A 4 -18.75 -10.46 -1.08
CA VAL A 4 -18.51 -9.05 -1.34
C VAL A 4 -17.07 -8.91 -1.83
N VAL A 5 -16.92 -8.35 -3.03
CA VAL A 5 -15.62 -8.08 -3.64
C VAL A 5 -15.33 -6.59 -3.54
N GLY A 6 -14.35 -6.25 -2.70
CA GLY A 6 -13.88 -4.88 -2.53
C GLY A 6 -12.85 -4.52 -3.58
N THR A 7 -13.05 -3.40 -4.28
CA THR A 7 -12.02 -2.77 -5.13
C THR A 7 -11.65 -1.41 -4.55
N LEU A 8 -10.34 -1.16 -4.42
CA LEU A 8 -9.81 0.13 -3.99
C LEU A 8 -9.68 1.05 -5.21
N VAL A 9 -10.26 2.24 -5.14
CA VAL A 9 -10.23 3.25 -6.20
C VAL A 9 -9.65 4.54 -5.65
N VAL A 10 -8.47 4.92 -6.15
CA VAL A 10 -7.83 6.19 -5.80
C VAL A 10 -8.33 7.28 -6.74
N ARG A 11 -8.81 8.40 -6.19
CA ARG A 11 -9.20 9.58 -6.98
C ARG A 11 -8.49 10.82 -6.46
N PHE A 12 -7.96 11.60 -7.39
CA PHE A 12 -7.36 12.90 -7.11
C PHE A 12 -8.41 14.00 -7.29
N GLY A 13 -8.38 15.02 -6.42
CA GLY A 13 -9.16 16.24 -6.62
C GLY A 13 -8.58 17.11 -7.74
N GLU A 14 -9.31 18.15 -8.16
CA GLU A 14 -8.88 19.09 -9.21
C GLU A 14 -7.64 19.92 -8.79
N SER A 15 -7.30 19.94 -7.49
CA SER A 15 -6.25 20.79 -6.90
C SER A 15 -4.92 20.07 -6.63
N VAL A 16 -4.69 18.85 -7.14
CA VAL A 16 -3.43 18.10 -6.93
C VAL A 16 -2.43 18.29 -8.08
N ALA A 17 -2.66 19.26 -8.96
CA ALA A 17 -1.90 19.41 -10.20
C ALA A 17 -0.44 19.85 -9.99
N SER A 18 -0.05 20.31 -8.79
CA SER A 18 1.28 20.90 -8.55
C SER A 18 2.20 20.05 -7.65
N VAL A 19 1.67 19.09 -6.90
CA VAL A 19 2.47 18.17 -6.07
C VAL A 19 2.77 16.85 -6.80
N SER A 20 4.05 16.59 -7.03
CA SER A 20 4.52 15.25 -7.38
C SER A 20 4.53 14.36 -6.14
N GLY A 21 3.74 13.28 -6.13
CA GLY A 21 3.75 12.31 -5.04
C GLY A 21 2.91 11.08 -5.36
N ASP A 22 3.32 9.93 -4.82
CA ASP A 22 2.60 8.68 -5.02
C ASP A 22 1.66 8.36 -3.87
N ILE A 23 0.61 7.63 -4.24
CA ILE A 23 -0.41 7.12 -3.34
C ILE A 23 -0.55 5.63 -3.61
N VAL A 24 -0.44 4.84 -2.55
CA VAL A 24 -0.64 3.39 -2.62
C VAL A 24 -1.70 3.00 -1.61
N ALA A 25 -2.75 2.33 -2.08
CA ALA A 25 -3.78 1.75 -1.24
C ALA A 25 -3.79 0.23 -1.44
N GLU A 26 -3.87 -0.51 -0.34
CA GLU A 26 -3.87 -1.97 -0.35
C GLU A 26 -4.69 -2.53 0.80
N TRP A 27 -5.05 -3.81 0.70
CA TRP A 27 -5.65 -4.54 1.81
C TRP A 27 -4.60 -4.80 2.89
N ASP A 28 -5.02 -4.78 4.16
CA ASP A 28 -4.13 -5.09 5.28
C ASP A 28 -4.05 -6.60 5.48
N ASP A 29 -3.09 -7.23 4.82
CA ASP A 29 -2.84 -8.68 4.87
C ASP A 29 -2.54 -9.20 6.29
N THR A 30 -2.26 -8.32 7.25
CA THR A 30 -2.05 -8.72 8.66
C THR A 30 -3.34 -8.85 9.46
N LEU A 31 -4.41 -8.18 9.03
CA LEU A 31 -5.71 -8.17 9.71
C LEU A 31 -6.79 -8.87 8.90
N ASN A 32 -6.67 -8.87 7.58
CA ASN A 32 -7.54 -9.64 6.69
C ASN A 32 -6.97 -11.04 6.57
N VAL A 33 -7.12 -11.84 7.62
CA VAL A 33 -6.69 -13.24 7.63
C VAL A 33 -7.86 -14.14 8.01
N GLU A 34 -7.91 -15.32 7.41
CA GLU A 34 -8.81 -16.38 7.82
C GLU A 34 -8.36 -17.02 9.14
N SER A 35 -9.19 -17.85 9.74
CA SER A 35 -8.83 -18.61 10.96
C SER A 35 -7.65 -19.57 10.74
N SER A 36 -7.38 -19.95 9.49
CA SER A 36 -6.20 -20.70 9.07
C SER A 36 -4.89 -19.88 9.06
N GLY A 37 -4.98 -18.54 9.13
CA GLY A 37 -3.86 -17.62 8.99
C GLY A 37 -3.54 -17.21 7.55
N GLU A 38 -4.30 -17.69 6.56
CA GLU A 38 -4.16 -17.27 5.16
C GLU A 38 -4.79 -15.88 4.93
N VAL A 39 -4.23 -15.13 3.98
CA VAL A 39 -4.76 -13.79 3.65
C VAL A 39 -6.14 -13.90 3.02
N LYS A 40 -7.11 -13.29 3.68
CA LYS A 40 -8.50 -13.20 3.25
C LYS A 40 -8.66 -12.11 2.20
N SER A 41 -9.06 -12.52 1.00
CA SER A 41 -9.33 -11.62 -0.13
C SER A 41 -10.82 -11.52 -0.50
N ARG A 42 -11.67 -12.32 0.16
CA ARG A 42 -13.12 -12.39 -0.06
C ARG A 42 -13.83 -12.16 1.27
N PHE A 43 -14.89 -11.34 1.26
CA PHE A 43 -15.60 -10.95 2.47
C PHE A 43 -17.08 -11.32 2.34
N VAL A 44 -17.75 -11.63 3.44
CA VAL A 44 -19.21 -11.83 3.43
C VAL A 44 -19.93 -10.57 3.92
N PRO A 45 -21.25 -10.43 3.67
CA PRO A 45 -22.02 -9.32 4.23
C PRO A 45 -21.92 -9.24 5.76
N GLY A 46 -21.65 -8.03 6.28
CA GLY A 46 -21.43 -7.80 7.72
C GLY A 46 -20.00 -8.06 8.21
N ASP A 47 -19.09 -8.55 7.37
CA ASP A 47 -17.67 -8.64 7.71
C ASP A 47 -17.00 -7.28 7.84
N GLU A 48 -15.88 -7.28 8.57
CA GLU A 48 -14.91 -6.20 8.56
C GLU A 48 -13.77 -6.52 7.57
N ALA A 49 -13.33 -5.51 6.84
CA ALA A 49 -12.15 -5.53 6.00
C ALA A 49 -11.25 -4.34 6.34
N TRP A 50 -9.94 -4.56 6.32
CA TRP A 50 -8.96 -3.57 6.72
C TRP A 50 -8.12 -3.14 5.52
N LEU A 51 -7.90 -1.83 5.37
CA LEU A 51 -7.05 -1.30 4.29
C LEU A 51 -5.96 -0.39 4.85
N LEU A 52 -4.84 -0.39 4.16
CA LEU A 52 -3.68 0.44 4.42
C LEU A 52 -3.53 1.44 3.29
N ILE A 53 -3.21 2.67 3.67
CA ILE A 53 -3.04 3.77 2.75
C ILE A 53 -1.71 4.47 3.03
N HIS A 54 -0.81 4.43 2.06
CA HIS A 54 0.44 5.18 2.04
C HIS A 54 0.30 6.36 1.08
N ALA A 55 0.85 7.50 1.48
CA ALA A 55 0.92 8.70 0.65
C ALA A 55 2.26 9.39 0.91
N ASP A 56 2.87 9.88 -0.17
CA ASP A 56 4.10 10.67 -0.09
C ASP A 56 3.89 11.98 0.69
N PRO A 57 4.96 12.52 1.31
CA PRO A 57 4.93 13.84 1.95
C PRO A 57 4.48 14.90 0.93
N GLY A 58 3.48 15.71 1.31
CA GLY A 58 2.85 16.69 0.41
C GLY A 58 1.44 16.31 -0.02
N LEU A 59 1.00 15.06 0.24
CA LEU A 59 -0.38 14.63 0.01
C LEU A 59 -1.10 14.35 1.33
N GLN A 60 -2.36 14.77 1.41
CA GLN A 60 -3.22 14.56 2.57
C GLN A 60 -4.51 13.85 2.17
N ILE A 61 -4.86 12.77 2.90
CA ILE A 61 -6.18 12.15 2.78
C ILE A 61 -7.22 13.11 3.36
N VAL A 62 -8.15 13.55 2.50
CA VAL A 62 -9.29 14.40 2.88
C VAL A 62 -10.46 13.54 3.34
N ARG A 63 -10.74 12.47 2.60
CA ARG A 63 -11.89 11.60 2.84
C ARG A 63 -11.63 10.20 2.32
N VAL A 64 -12.18 9.21 3.02
CA VAL A 64 -12.33 7.85 2.51
C VAL A 64 -13.80 7.49 2.59
N ALA A 65 -14.36 6.95 1.51
CA ALA A 65 -15.78 6.61 1.42
C ALA A 65 -15.97 5.32 0.64
N ALA A 66 -16.94 4.50 1.03
CA ALA A 66 -17.36 3.35 0.25
C ALA A 66 -18.67 3.63 -0.49
N THR A 67 -18.91 2.93 -1.60
CA THR A 67 -20.21 2.98 -2.30
C THR A 67 -21.35 2.42 -1.45
N HIS A 68 -21.04 1.55 -0.49
CA HIS A 68 -21.99 1.00 0.48
C HIS A 68 -21.21 0.54 1.73
N GLY A 69 -21.87 0.50 2.90
CA GLY A 69 -21.23 0.23 4.18
C GLY A 69 -20.64 1.49 4.80
N SER A 70 -19.62 1.32 5.65
CA SER A 70 -18.93 2.46 6.29
C SER A 70 -17.43 2.26 6.33
N VAL A 71 -16.66 3.34 6.20
CA VAL A 71 -15.20 3.33 6.32
C VAL A 71 -14.80 4.26 7.45
N ASN A 72 -14.06 3.73 8.43
CA ASN A 72 -13.64 4.45 9.62
C ASN A 72 -12.12 4.47 9.72
N ALA A 73 -11.54 5.63 10.02
CA ALA A 73 -10.11 5.74 10.28
C ALA A 73 -9.77 5.03 11.61
N SER A 74 -8.70 4.24 11.62
CA SER A 74 -8.20 3.51 12.80
C SER A 74 -6.82 3.97 13.25
N GLY A 75 -6.29 5.05 12.66
CA GLY A 75 -5.02 5.66 13.04
C GLY A 75 -3.87 5.31 12.09
N GLN A 76 -2.65 5.61 12.54
CA GLN A 76 -1.43 5.32 11.80
C GLN A 76 -0.78 4.05 12.31
N VAL A 77 -0.20 3.29 11.39
CA VAL A 77 0.57 2.08 11.68
C VAL A 77 1.88 2.10 10.91
N VAL A 78 2.88 1.41 11.44
CA VAL A 78 4.14 1.16 10.75
C VAL A 78 4.23 -0.34 10.49
N GLN A 79 4.40 -0.72 9.23
CA GLN A 79 4.60 -2.11 8.84
C GLN A 79 5.93 -2.27 8.11
N GLN A 80 6.60 -3.39 8.32
CA GLN A 80 7.78 -3.75 7.54
C GLN A 80 7.36 -4.17 6.13
N ARG A 81 8.11 -3.71 5.14
CA ARG A 81 7.98 -4.11 3.73
C ARG A 81 9.31 -4.67 3.25
N SER A 82 9.24 -5.72 2.44
CA SER A 82 10.40 -6.33 1.81
C SER A 82 10.24 -6.25 0.30
N GLN A 83 11.30 -5.87 -0.40
CA GLN A 83 11.34 -5.79 -1.85
C GLN A 83 12.69 -6.29 -2.35
N ASP A 84 12.65 -7.16 -3.36
CA ASP A 84 13.85 -7.62 -4.07
C ASP A 84 14.12 -6.64 -5.22
N ILE A 85 15.32 -6.06 -5.24
CA ILE A 85 15.71 -4.96 -6.12
C ILE A 85 16.95 -5.36 -6.91
N GLY A 86 16.78 -5.53 -8.22
CA GLY A 86 17.85 -5.90 -9.13
C GLY A 86 18.52 -4.67 -9.74
N PHE A 87 19.85 -4.68 -9.77
CA PHE A 87 20.64 -3.65 -10.45
C PHE A 87 21.45 -4.31 -11.58
N GLY A 88 21.19 -3.88 -12.81
CA GLY A 88 21.80 -4.44 -14.03
C GLY A 88 23.08 -3.74 -14.48
N GLY A 89 23.30 -2.48 -14.12
CA GLY A 89 24.46 -1.71 -14.55
C GLY A 89 24.57 -0.34 -13.88
N VAL A 90 25.66 0.37 -14.21
CA VAL A 90 25.85 1.79 -13.82
C VAL A 90 24.63 2.60 -14.28
N ASP A 91 24.18 3.50 -13.42
CA ASP A 91 22.99 4.36 -13.60
C ASP A 91 21.62 3.67 -13.56
N ASP A 92 21.57 2.36 -13.29
CA ASP A 92 20.32 1.62 -13.08
C ASP A 92 19.74 1.91 -11.70
N GLY A 93 19.19 3.10 -11.50
CA GLY A 93 18.48 3.42 -10.27
C GLY A 93 17.13 2.71 -10.23
N GLN A 94 16.77 2.24 -9.04
CA GLN A 94 15.57 1.45 -8.78
C GLN A 94 14.73 2.12 -7.70
N ASP A 95 13.41 2.08 -7.85
CA ASP A 95 12.50 2.73 -6.91
C ASP A 95 11.82 1.74 -5.97
N LEU A 96 11.80 2.10 -4.69
CA LEU A 96 10.94 1.45 -3.71
C LEU A 96 9.48 1.74 -4.01
N ARG A 97 8.63 0.75 -3.76
CA ARG A 97 7.17 0.92 -3.87
C ARG A 97 6.62 1.97 -2.89
N TYR A 98 7.23 2.10 -1.71
CA TYR A 98 6.80 3.05 -0.68
C TYR A 98 7.98 3.86 -0.16
N LEU A 99 7.70 5.05 0.36
CA LEU A 99 8.71 5.85 1.05
C LEU A 99 9.05 5.22 2.42
N PRO A 100 10.33 4.94 2.71
CA PRO A 100 10.75 4.43 4.01
C PRO A 100 10.50 5.45 5.12
N ALA A 101 9.92 4.99 6.23
CA ALA A 101 9.73 5.78 7.44
C ALA A 101 11.00 5.86 8.31
N ALA A 102 11.97 4.98 8.07
CA ALA A 102 13.28 4.95 8.72
C ALA A 102 14.29 4.26 7.80
N SER A 103 15.50 3.99 8.32
CA SER A 103 16.57 3.33 7.58
C SER A 103 16.14 2.02 6.92
N ILE A 104 16.62 1.82 5.69
CA ILE A 104 16.51 0.57 4.96
C ILE A 104 17.61 -0.37 5.46
N VAL A 105 17.24 -1.61 5.76
CA VAL A 105 18.18 -2.71 5.98
C VAL A 105 18.14 -3.60 4.75
N GLY A 106 19.29 -4.10 4.30
CA GLY A 106 19.34 -4.91 3.08
C GLY A 106 20.29 -6.08 3.20
N GLN A 107 19.94 -7.18 2.52
CA GLN A 107 20.81 -8.32 2.33
C GLN A 107 21.07 -8.51 0.83
N TRP A 108 22.33 -8.52 0.44
CA TRP A 108 22.73 -8.87 -0.93
C TRP A 108 22.56 -10.36 -1.18
N LEU A 109 21.98 -10.70 -2.31
CA LEU A 109 21.80 -12.06 -2.80
C LEU A 109 22.70 -12.24 -4.03
N GLY A 110 23.78 -13.02 -3.88
CA GLY A 110 24.80 -13.18 -4.92
C GLY A 110 25.86 -12.08 -4.86
N ARG A 111 26.08 -11.37 -5.97
CA ARG A 111 27.07 -10.27 -6.02
C ARG A 111 26.65 -9.13 -5.10
N VAL A 112 27.63 -8.51 -4.46
CA VAL A 112 27.44 -7.39 -3.54
C VAL A 112 27.61 -6.10 -4.33
N GLY A 113 26.56 -5.28 -4.36
CA GLY A 113 26.65 -3.92 -4.90
C GLY A 113 27.52 -3.03 -4.03
N VAL A 114 28.32 -2.17 -4.66
CA VAL A 114 29.22 -1.21 -4.00
C VAL A 114 28.64 0.19 -4.09
N GLY A 115 28.74 0.96 -3.00
CA GLY A 115 28.32 2.36 -2.98
C GLY A 115 26.80 2.54 -3.07
N LEU A 116 26.02 1.71 -2.36
CA LEU A 116 24.57 1.88 -2.27
C LEU A 116 24.22 3.28 -1.75
N GLN A 117 23.46 4.04 -2.53
CA GLN A 117 22.91 5.33 -2.15
C GLN A 117 21.38 5.26 -2.12
N ILE A 118 20.79 6.00 -1.19
CA ILE A 118 19.33 6.03 -0.97
C ILE A 118 18.91 7.51 -0.94
N ALA A 119 17.98 7.88 -1.82
CA ALA A 119 17.39 9.21 -1.89
C ALA A 119 15.86 9.08 -2.02
N GLY A 120 15.16 9.23 -0.89
CA GLY A 120 13.71 9.00 -0.84
C GLY A 120 13.38 7.53 -1.18
N ARG A 121 12.71 7.31 -2.30
CA ARG A 121 12.40 5.97 -2.84
C ARG A 121 13.48 5.44 -3.78
N ARG A 122 14.35 6.29 -4.31
CA ARG A 122 15.35 5.92 -5.30
C ARG A 122 16.57 5.30 -4.63
N LEU A 123 16.94 4.11 -5.08
CA LEU A 123 18.17 3.41 -4.73
C LEU A 123 19.09 3.37 -5.95
N THR A 124 20.37 3.61 -5.74
CA THR A 124 21.40 3.46 -6.77
C THR A 124 22.61 2.73 -6.20
N VAL A 125 23.36 2.07 -7.09
CA VAL A 125 24.60 1.36 -6.78
C VAL A 125 25.65 1.84 -7.78
N GLN A 126 26.91 1.92 -7.38
CA GLN A 126 28.00 2.43 -8.22
C GLN A 126 28.74 1.32 -8.98
N ASP A 127 28.83 0.11 -8.41
CA ASP A 127 29.52 -1.04 -9.01
C ASP A 127 29.03 -2.38 -8.41
N GLY A 128 29.55 -3.52 -8.89
CA GLY A 128 29.21 -4.87 -8.40
C GLY A 128 28.08 -5.56 -9.17
N PHE A 129 27.80 -5.08 -10.38
CA PHE A 129 26.69 -5.57 -11.21
C PHE A 129 26.95 -6.96 -11.85
N PRO A 130 25.90 -7.68 -12.25
CA PRO A 130 24.53 -7.51 -11.78
C PRO A 130 24.43 -7.96 -10.31
N CYS A 131 23.65 -7.25 -9.50
CA CYS A 131 23.43 -7.59 -8.09
C CYS A 131 21.96 -7.49 -7.71
N LEU A 132 21.58 -8.19 -6.63
CA LEU A 132 20.21 -8.25 -6.13
C LEU A 132 20.21 -7.92 -4.64
N LEU A 133 19.49 -6.87 -4.25
CA LEU A 133 19.30 -6.49 -2.85
C LEU A 133 17.91 -6.91 -2.39
N ARG A 134 17.83 -7.72 -1.34
CA ARG A 134 16.58 -7.87 -0.57
C ARG A 134 16.52 -6.75 0.46
N ALA A 135 15.81 -5.67 0.13
CA ALA A 135 15.62 -4.52 0.99
C ALA A 135 14.43 -4.75 1.93
N SER A 136 14.60 -4.45 3.21
CA SER A 136 13.58 -4.47 4.26
C SER A 136 13.52 -3.11 4.94
N TYR A 137 12.35 -2.50 4.99
CA TYR A 137 12.19 -1.14 5.50
C TYR A 137 10.80 -0.90 6.12
N PRO A 138 10.72 -0.11 7.20
CA PRO A 138 9.45 0.28 7.79
C PRO A 138 8.74 1.30 6.91
N VAL A 139 7.45 1.13 6.71
CA VAL A 139 6.58 2.04 5.95
C VAL A 139 5.44 2.48 6.86
N ARG A 140 5.14 3.78 6.82
CA ARG A 140 4.01 4.36 7.56
C ARG A 140 2.75 4.33 6.67
N PHE A 141 1.67 3.83 7.24
CA PHE A 141 0.35 3.78 6.63
C PHE A 141 -0.69 4.45 7.53
N ARG A 142 -1.75 4.98 6.92
CA ARG A 142 -3.03 5.22 7.60
C ARG A 142 -3.90 3.99 7.41
N ARG A 143 -4.41 3.44 8.51
CA ARG A 143 -5.26 2.26 8.51
C ARG A 143 -6.73 2.67 8.57
N TYR A 144 -7.56 2.00 7.78
CA TYR A 144 -9.01 2.16 7.82
C TYR A 144 -9.70 0.81 7.94
N ARG A 145 -10.85 0.82 8.61
CA ARG A 145 -11.77 -0.31 8.72
C ARG A 145 -12.97 -0.06 7.84
N LEU A 146 -13.18 -0.93 6.86
CA LEU A 146 -14.39 -1.05 6.07
C LEU A 146 -15.33 -2.04 6.76
N GLN A 147 -16.52 -1.59 7.13
CA GLN A 147 -17.62 -2.47 7.49
C GLN A 147 -18.44 -2.75 6.23
N THR A 148 -18.46 -4.00 5.76
CA THR A 148 -19.31 -4.37 4.63
C THR A 148 -20.79 -4.22 5.03
N PRO A 149 -21.68 -3.83 4.10
CA PRO A 149 -23.08 -3.64 4.41
C PRO A 149 -23.73 -4.96 4.86
N ALA A 150 -24.63 -4.88 5.84
CA ALA A 150 -25.50 -5.99 6.17
C ALA A 150 -26.53 -6.17 5.03
N MET A 151 -26.44 -7.28 4.32
CA MET A 151 -27.34 -7.63 3.22
C MET A 151 -27.41 -9.14 3.06
N THR A 152 -28.45 -9.61 2.37
CA THR A 152 -28.59 -11.02 2.00
C THR A 152 -28.14 -11.17 0.56
N LEU A 153 -27.16 -12.04 0.32
CA LEU A 153 -26.72 -12.45 -1.01
C LEU A 153 -27.08 -13.91 -1.23
N ASN A 154 -27.49 -14.26 -2.45
CA ASN A 154 -27.71 -15.65 -2.82
C ASN A 154 -26.38 -16.42 -2.87
N THR A 155 -26.46 -17.75 -2.88
CA THR A 155 -25.29 -18.58 -3.17
C THR A 155 -24.73 -18.20 -4.54
N ASP A 156 -23.42 -17.99 -4.61
CA ASP A 156 -22.66 -17.59 -5.81
C ASP A 156 -22.91 -16.15 -6.31
N GLU A 157 -23.68 -15.34 -5.57
CA GLU A 157 -23.83 -13.92 -5.87
C GLU A 157 -22.61 -13.14 -5.37
N THR A 158 -22.12 -12.22 -6.21
CA THR A 158 -21.01 -11.31 -5.89
C THR A 158 -21.51 -9.87 -5.87
N TYR A 159 -21.23 -9.15 -4.77
CA TYR A 159 -21.53 -7.73 -4.65
C TYR A 159 -20.27 -6.88 -4.75
N PRO A 160 -20.14 -5.99 -5.75
CA PRO A 160 -19.00 -5.10 -5.86
C PRO A 160 -19.10 -3.93 -4.88
N LEU A 161 -18.03 -3.69 -4.14
CA LEU A 161 -17.91 -2.53 -3.24
C LEU A 161 -16.68 -1.72 -3.64
N LEU A 162 -16.88 -0.43 -3.94
CA LEU A 162 -15.77 0.47 -4.27
C LEU A 162 -15.44 1.35 -3.07
N VAL A 163 -14.16 1.46 -2.74
CA VAL A 163 -13.66 2.42 -1.75
C VAL A 163 -12.95 3.55 -2.47
N TYR A 164 -13.51 4.75 -2.38
CA TYR A 164 -12.94 5.99 -2.88
C TYR A 164 -12.06 6.65 -1.82
N ILE A 165 -10.85 6.99 -2.22
CA ILE A 165 -9.89 7.71 -1.39
C ILE A 165 -9.61 9.05 -2.05
N TYR A 166 -9.93 10.14 -1.35
CA TYR A 166 -9.82 11.51 -1.82
C TYR A 166 -8.63 12.20 -1.18
N TYR A 167 -7.85 12.90 -2.01
CA TYR A 167 -6.63 13.59 -1.59
C TYR A 167 -6.58 15.03 -2.04
N THR A 168 -5.81 15.81 -1.30
CA THR A 168 -5.41 17.18 -1.61
C THR A 168 -3.92 17.36 -1.30
N GLU A 169 -3.37 18.47 -1.76
CA GLU A 169 -2.04 18.94 -1.36
C GLU A 169 -2.05 19.33 0.13
N ALA A 170 -1.00 18.95 0.86
CA ALA A 170 -0.88 19.27 2.27
C ALA A 170 -0.68 20.78 2.44
N GLY A 171 -1.59 21.45 3.16
CA GLY A 171 -1.52 22.89 3.43
C GLY A 171 -2.30 23.79 2.47
N ALA A 172 -3.10 23.21 1.55
CA ALA A 172 -4.11 23.92 0.78
C ALA A 172 -5.36 24.26 1.61
#